data_AF-A0A482UXV2-F1
#
_entry.id   AF-A0A482UXV2-F1
#
_cell.length_a   1.000
_cell.length_b   1.000
_cell.length_c   1.000
_cell.angle_alpha   90.00
_cell.angle_beta   90.00
_cell.angle_gamma   90.00
#
_symmetry.space_group_name_H-M   'P 1'
#
loop_
_entity.id
_entity.type
_entity.pdbx_description
1 polymer ?
#
loop_
_entity_poly.entity_id
_entity_poly.type
_entity_poly.pdbx_seq_one_letter_code
_entity_poly.pdbx_strand_id
1 'polypeptide(L)'
;MGNKLLRIFKTGSGMVTKRPIEIHLIHLNQGDGDGHTTNDGVCMIKVCLHGQEAVYGTPEFDAIYTQYIHTTDGPDVYMSSLAVYISSTELPNCSFIDLPGITAVDKVFSDGNGVNTTNSSGEGGKAYTVRSLAADLAAQKNNILVLVETAANAKDLDNCSLLPLLKYGIRYVVHGV
;
A
#
# COMPACT_ATOMS: atom_id res chain seq x y z
N MET A 1 -17.94 -1.76 12.87
CA MET A 1 -17.62 -1.58 11.44
C MET A 1 -16.17 -1.16 11.21
N GLY A 2 -15.66 -0.08 11.82
CA GLY A 2 -14.29 0.40 11.58
C GLY A 2 -13.12 -0.58 11.81
N ASN A 3 -13.25 -1.57 12.71
CA ASN A 3 -12.12 -2.44 13.09
C ASN A 3 -11.51 -3.27 11.94
N LYS A 4 -12.29 -3.66 10.91
CA LYS A 4 -11.75 -4.40 9.75
C LYS A 4 -10.90 -3.49 8.85
N LEU A 5 -11.41 -2.29 8.55
CA LEU A 5 -10.68 -1.29 7.77
C LEU A 5 -9.44 -0.77 8.53
N LEU A 6 -9.61 -0.48 9.82
CA LEU A 6 -8.50 -0.11 10.70
C LEU A 6 -7.43 -1.21 10.79
N ARG A 7 -7.79 -2.48 10.58
CA ARG A 7 -6.82 -3.59 10.51
C ARG A 7 -6.14 -3.72 9.16
N ILE A 8 -6.78 -3.29 8.07
CA ILE A 8 -6.13 -3.18 6.77
C ILE A 8 -5.07 -2.08 6.84
N PHE A 9 -5.46 -0.90 7.34
CA PHE A 9 -4.59 0.27 7.50
C PHE A 9 -3.90 0.33 8.87
N LYS A 10 -3.65 -0.83 9.52
CA LYS A 10 -3.23 -0.99 10.94
C LYS A 10 -2.58 0.25 11.56
N THR A 11 -3.05 0.70 12.72
CA THR A 11 -2.23 1.50 13.63
C THR A 11 -1.80 0.59 14.78
N GLY A 12 -0.50 0.40 15.00
CA GLY A 12 0.01 -0.50 16.04
C GLY A 12 1.53 -0.47 16.17
N SER A 13 2.08 -1.21 17.12
CA SER A 13 3.53 -1.33 17.32
C SER A 13 4.15 -2.31 16.31
N GLY A 14 5.21 -1.87 15.62
CA GLY A 14 5.95 -2.67 14.62
C GLY A 14 5.67 -2.26 13.17
N MET A 15 6.08 -3.11 12.22
CA MET A 15 5.83 -2.91 10.79
C MET A 15 4.33 -3.06 10.51
N VAL A 16 3.69 -1.92 10.26
CA VAL A 16 2.24 -1.78 10.08
C VAL A 16 1.79 -2.40 8.76
N THR A 17 2.41 -1.98 7.66
CA THR A 17 2.10 -2.43 6.30
C THR A 17 3.03 -3.61 6.00
N LYS A 18 2.46 -4.79 5.73
CA LYS A 18 3.23 -6.02 5.43
C LYS A 18 3.17 -6.44 3.97
N ARG A 19 2.40 -5.72 3.16
CA ARG A 19 2.32 -5.88 1.72
C ARG A 19 2.03 -4.53 1.07
N PRO A 20 2.36 -4.32 -0.20
CA PRO A 20 1.92 -3.13 -0.91
C PRO A 20 0.40 -2.97 -0.84
N ILE A 21 -0.07 -1.77 -0.51
CA ILE A 21 -1.49 -1.42 -0.54
C ILE A 21 -1.67 -0.31 -1.57
N GLU A 22 -2.40 -0.61 -2.64
CA GLU A 22 -2.76 0.36 -3.67
C GLU A 22 -4.03 1.08 -3.23
N ILE A 23 -3.93 2.37 -2.91
CA ILE A 23 -5.05 3.16 -2.42
C ILE A 23 -5.52 4.07 -3.54
N HIS A 24 -6.79 3.93 -3.90
CA HIS A 24 -7.47 4.77 -4.88
C HIS A 24 -8.56 5.58 -4.19
N LEU A 25 -8.33 6.89 -4.09
CA LEU A 25 -9.35 7.85 -3.66
C LEU A 25 -10.08 8.35 -4.89
N ILE A 26 -11.40 8.20 -4.91
CA ILE A 26 -12.25 8.51 -6.06
C ILE A 26 -13.31 9.52 -5.62
N HIS A 27 -13.29 10.68 -6.28
CA HIS A 27 -14.35 11.66 -6.16
C HIS A 27 -15.59 11.14 -6.89
N LEU A 28 -16.72 11.07 -6.18
CA LEU A 28 -18.01 10.80 -6.81
C LEU A 28 -18.67 12.12 -7.18
N ASN A 29 -19.05 12.29 -8.44
CA ASN A 29 -19.92 13.42 -8.81
C ASN A 29 -21.34 13.14 -8.29
N GLN A 30 -22.03 14.18 -7.79
CA GLN A 30 -23.45 14.10 -7.49
C GLN A 30 -24.22 13.75 -8.78
N GLY A 31 -24.50 12.46 -8.99
CA GLY A 31 -25.21 11.97 -10.18
C GLY A 31 -24.68 10.66 -10.78
N ASP A 32 -23.44 10.24 -10.45
CA ASP A 32 -22.84 9.01 -10.99
C ASP A 32 -23.23 7.74 -10.22
N GLY A 33 -24.17 7.85 -9.27
CA GLY A 33 -24.75 6.72 -8.56
C GLY A 33 -25.76 6.00 -9.45
N ASP A 34 -25.40 4.81 -9.90
CA ASP A 34 -26.27 3.85 -10.59
C ASP A 34 -27.64 3.84 -9.87
N GLY A 35 -28.70 4.24 -10.58
CA GLY A 35 -29.93 4.87 -10.07
C GLY A 35 -30.81 4.04 -9.12
N HIS A 36 -30.24 3.47 -8.06
CA HIS A 36 -30.89 2.80 -6.96
C HIS A 36 -30.59 3.56 -5.67
N THR A 37 -31.44 4.57 -5.43
CA THR A 37 -31.86 5.09 -4.13
C THR A 37 -30.79 5.66 -3.18
N THR A 38 -30.84 6.99 -3.07
CA THR A 38 -30.77 7.77 -1.81
C THR A 38 -29.54 7.59 -0.92
N ASN A 39 -28.54 8.47 -1.09
CA ASN A 39 -28.11 9.42 -0.04
C ASN A 39 -26.89 10.21 -0.55
N ASP A 40 -27.00 11.54 -0.51
CA ASP A 40 -25.83 12.44 -0.52
C ASP A 40 -24.83 11.98 0.56
N GLY A 41 -23.57 11.73 0.19
CA GLY A 41 -22.48 11.48 1.15
C GLY A 41 -22.17 10.02 1.51
N VAL A 42 -22.58 9.03 0.71
CA VAL A 42 -22.21 7.62 0.98
C VAL A 42 -20.76 7.36 0.57
N CYS A 43 -19.92 7.03 1.56
CA CYS A 43 -18.58 6.48 1.34
C CYS A 43 -18.69 5.00 0.94
N MET A 44 -18.20 4.65 -0.25
CA MET A 44 -18.10 3.28 -0.73
C MET A 44 -16.66 2.79 -0.62
N ILE A 45 -16.47 1.56 -0.14
CA ILE A 45 -15.16 0.93 -0.05
C ILE A 45 -15.20 -0.40 -0.79
N LYS A 46 -14.28 -0.59 -1.74
CA LYS A 46 -14.07 -1.86 -2.47
C LYS A 46 -12.64 -2.32 -2.24
N VAL A 47 -12.44 -3.62 -2.09
CA VAL A 47 -11.12 -4.24 -2.04
C VAL A 47 -10.93 -5.19 -3.20
N CYS A 48 -9.70 -5.30 -3.69
CA CYS A 48 -9.31 -6.30 -4.68
C CYS A 48 -8.03 -7.01 -4.22
N LEU A 49 -8.08 -8.34 -4.16
CA LEU A 49 -6.93 -9.18 -3.85
C LEU A 49 -6.87 -10.35 -4.83
N HIS A 50 -5.75 -10.52 -5.51
CA HIS A 50 -5.56 -11.58 -6.52
C HIS A 50 -6.67 -11.60 -7.60
N GLY A 51 -7.15 -10.42 -8.00
CA GLY A 51 -8.24 -10.26 -8.97
C GLY A 51 -9.65 -10.53 -8.43
N GLN A 52 -9.79 -10.91 -7.16
CA GLN A 52 -11.09 -11.02 -6.51
C GLN A 52 -11.49 -9.66 -5.96
N GLU A 53 -12.65 -9.15 -6.36
CA GLU A 53 -13.17 -7.87 -5.90
C GLU A 53 -14.37 -8.06 -4.96
N ALA A 54 -14.47 -7.22 -3.94
CA ALA A 54 -15.66 -7.17 -3.10
C ALA A 54 -15.90 -5.79 -2.49
N VAL A 55 -17.17 -5.47 -2.28
CA VAL A 55 -17.61 -4.23 -1.64
C VAL A 55 -17.70 -4.45 -0.12
N TYR A 56 -17.28 -3.46 0.65
CA TYR A 56 -17.36 -3.50 2.09
C TYR A 56 -18.77 -3.80 2.59
N GLY A 57 -18.87 -4.75 3.52
CA GLY A 57 -20.14 -5.19 4.10
C GLY A 57 -20.74 -6.43 3.43
N THR A 58 -20.17 -6.92 2.33
CA THR A 58 -20.61 -8.19 1.71
C THR A 58 -19.84 -9.40 2.26
N PRO A 59 -20.38 -10.62 2.14
CA PRO A 59 -19.67 -11.85 2.52
C PRO A 59 -18.36 -12.06 1.74
N GLU A 60 -18.29 -11.63 0.49
CA GLU A 60 -17.09 -11.71 -0.35
C GLU A 60 -15.97 -10.83 0.20
N PHE A 61 -16.32 -9.66 0.75
CA PHE A 61 -15.35 -8.81 1.44
C PHE A 61 -14.76 -9.52 2.66
N ASP A 62 -15.59 -10.23 3.42
CA ASP A 62 -15.14 -10.98 4.59
C ASP A 62 -14.23 -12.15 4.21
N ALA A 63 -14.48 -12.80 3.06
CA ALA A 63 -13.58 -13.82 2.52
C ALA A 63 -12.21 -13.23 2.14
N ILE A 64 -12.18 -12.12 1.39
CA ILE A 64 -10.93 -11.43 1.03
C ILE A 64 -10.19 -10.92 2.27
N TYR A 65 -10.91 -10.32 3.22
CA TYR A 65 -10.33 -9.85 4.48
C TYR A 65 -9.73 -11.01 5.28
N THR A 66 -10.39 -12.17 5.31
CA THR A 66 -9.87 -13.37 5.99
C THR A 66 -8.58 -13.85 5.33
N GLN A 67 -8.52 -13.89 3.99
CA GLN A 67 -7.28 -14.21 3.26
C GLN A 67 -6.16 -13.19 3.53
N TYR A 68 -6.51 -11.90 3.62
CA TYR A 68 -5.57 -10.83 3.94
C TYR A 68 -4.99 -10.97 5.36
N ILE A 69 -5.81 -11.22 6.39
CA ILE A 69 -5.29 -11.35 7.77
C ILE A 69 -4.47 -12.63 7.95
N HIS A 70 -4.83 -13.73 7.27
CA HIS A 70 -4.08 -14.99 7.36
C HIS A 70 -2.66 -14.87 6.81
N THR A 71 -2.44 -13.99 5.84
CA THR A 71 -1.10 -13.66 5.36
C THR A 71 -0.44 -12.62 6.28
N THR A 72 -1.16 -11.60 6.72
CA THR A 72 -0.52 -10.46 7.41
C THR A 72 -0.37 -10.58 8.93
N ASP A 73 -0.80 -11.66 9.58
CA ASP A 73 -0.58 -11.85 11.02
C ASP A 73 0.76 -12.55 11.37
N GLY A 74 1.47 -13.13 10.39
CA GLY A 74 2.82 -13.70 10.54
C GLY A 74 3.97 -12.67 10.53
N PRO A 75 5.23 -13.06 10.76
CA PRO A 75 6.39 -12.14 10.72
C PRO A 75 6.75 -11.67 9.31
N ASP A 76 6.23 -12.37 8.30
CA ASP A 76 6.55 -12.25 6.88
C ASP A 76 5.95 -10.99 6.24
N VAL A 77 6.55 -10.59 5.12
CA VAL A 77 6.02 -9.55 4.22
C VAL A 77 5.66 -10.21 2.90
N TYR A 78 4.65 -9.71 2.20
CA TYR A 78 4.10 -10.30 0.97
C TYR A 78 4.17 -9.34 -0.20
N MET A 79 4.44 -9.86 -1.40
CA MET A 79 4.63 -9.05 -2.59
C MET A 79 3.31 -8.78 -3.33
N SER A 80 2.32 -9.66 -3.20
CA SER A 80 1.00 -9.42 -3.80
C SER A 80 0.29 -8.22 -3.16
N SER A 81 -0.11 -7.26 -3.99
CA SER A 81 -0.78 -6.04 -3.53
C SER A 81 -2.23 -6.29 -3.14
N LEU A 82 -2.70 -5.49 -2.18
CA LEU A 82 -4.12 -5.31 -1.91
C LEU A 82 -4.52 -3.95 -2.50
N ALA A 83 -5.45 -3.94 -3.45
CA ALA A 83 -6.03 -2.67 -3.91
C ALA A 83 -7.25 -2.31 -3.06
N VAL A 84 -7.32 -1.06 -2.63
CA VAL A 84 -8.41 -0.47 -1.85
C VAL A 84 -8.92 0.77 -2.56
N TYR A 85 -10.18 0.73 -2.94
CA TYR A 85 -10.88 1.84 -3.57
C TYR A 85 -11.80 2.48 -2.53
N ILE A 86 -11.66 3.78 -2.33
CA ILE A 86 -12.49 4.58 -1.42
C ILE A 86 -13.12 5.67 -2.27
N SER A 87 -14.43 5.61 -2.41
CA SER A 87 -15.20 6.54 -3.23
C SER A 87 -16.12 7.38 -2.35
N SER A 88 -16.08 8.70 -2.49
CA SER A 88 -16.95 9.65 -1.78
C SER A 88 -16.96 10.99 -2.50
N THR A 89 -18.01 11.79 -2.28
CA THR A 89 -18.12 13.18 -2.79
C THR A 89 -17.09 14.12 -2.16
N GLU A 90 -16.47 13.75 -1.04
CA GLU A 90 -15.50 14.60 -0.31
C GLU A 90 -14.04 14.26 -0.63
N LEU A 91 -13.79 13.18 -1.35
CA LEU A 91 -12.44 12.73 -1.63
C LEU A 91 -11.87 13.39 -2.89
N PRO A 92 -10.55 13.67 -2.92
CA PRO A 92 -9.88 14.02 -4.16
C PRO A 92 -9.72 12.77 -5.04
N ASN A 93 -9.60 12.98 -6.34
CA ASN A 93 -9.13 11.94 -7.26
C ASN A 93 -7.61 11.79 -7.13
N CYS A 94 -7.16 10.77 -6.43
CA CYS A 94 -5.74 10.42 -6.37
C CYS A 94 -5.51 8.93 -6.16
N SER A 95 -4.33 8.45 -6.54
CA SER A 95 -3.92 7.08 -6.26
C SER A 95 -2.48 7.05 -5.80
N PHE A 96 -2.19 6.20 -4.83
CA PHE A 96 -0.86 6.02 -4.28
C PHE A 96 -0.69 4.59 -3.78
N ILE A 97 0.57 4.18 -3.64
CA ILE A 97 0.92 2.85 -3.12
C ILE A 97 1.59 3.06 -1.77
N ASP A 98 1.00 2.51 -0.72
CA ASP A 98 1.65 2.38 0.57
C ASP A 98 2.52 1.11 0.57
N LEU A 99 3.81 1.28 0.83
CA LEU A 99 4.76 0.18 0.88
C LEU A 99 5.01 -0.24 2.33
N PRO A 100 5.42 -1.50 2.57
CA PRO A 100 5.90 -1.88 3.88
C PRO A 100 6.97 -0.92 4.42
N GLY A 101 6.90 -0.63 5.72
CA GLY A 101 7.84 0.29 6.35
C GLY A 101 9.27 -0.24 6.27
N ILE A 102 10.23 0.63 5.96
CA ILE A 102 11.64 0.26 5.91
C ILE A 102 12.20 0.21 7.33
N THR A 103 12.80 -0.91 7.69
CA THR A 103 13.46 -1.13 8.98
C THR A 103 14.98 -1.16 8.82
N ALA A 104 15.70 -1.07 9.95
CA ALA A 104 17.16 -1.18 9.95
C ALA A 104 17.66 -2.53 9.40
N VAL A 105 16.87 -3.60 9.60
CA VAL A 105 17.09 -4.92 9.00
C VAL A 105 16.15 -5.07 7.80
N ASP A 106 16.69 -5.38 6.64
CA ASP A 106 15.88 -5.62 5.44
C ASP A 106 15.07 -6.92 5.61
N LYS A 107 13.74 -6.81 5.48
CA LYS A 107 12.85 -7.97 5.40
C LYS A 107 12.66 -8.42 3.96
N VAL A 108 12.57 -9.73 3.79
CA VAL A 108 12.36 -10.39 2.49
C VAL A 108 10.88 -10.73 2.30
N PHE A 109 10.38 -10.52 1.09
CA PHE A 109 9.03 -10.90 0.68
C PHE A 109 8.88 -12.40 0.47
N SER A 110 7.76 -12.93 0.96
CA SER A 110 7.33 -14.32 0.88
C SER A 110 5.96 -14.35 0.19
N ASP A 111 5.84 -14.99 -0.97
CA ASP A 111 4.53 -15.27 -1.57
C ASP A 111 4.31 -16.80 -1.64
N GLY A 112 3.05 -17.23 -1.46
CA GLY A 112 2.62 -18.61 -1.20
C GLY A 112 2.99 -19.67 -2.25
N ASN A 113 3.67 -19.30 -3.33
CA ASN A 113 4.23 -20.23 -4.31
C ASN A 113 5.69 -20.61 -4.05
N GLY A 114 6.30 -20.17 -2.93
CA GLY A 114 7.70 -20.48 -2.62
C GLY A 114 8.69 -19.87 -3.63
N VAL A 115 8.21 -18.92 -4.44
CA VAL A 115 9.02 -18.20 -5.40
C VAL A 115 9.58 -16.98 -4.65
N ASN A 116 10.86 -17.03 -4.29
CA ASN A 116 11.65 -15.79 -4.24
C ASN A 116 11.45 -15.15 -5.61
N THR A 117 10.61 -14.11 -5.67
CA THR A 117 10.11 -13.53 -6.91
C THR A 117 11.28 -13.25 -7.84
N THR A 118 11.23 -13.81 -9.04
CA THR A 118 12.26 -13.61 -10.05
C THR A 118 12.21 -12.16 -10.48
N ASN A 119 13.33 -11.48 -10.34
CA ASN A 119 13.65 -10.30 -11.13
C ASN A 119 13.30 -10.56 -12.60
N SER A 120 12.80 -9.54 -13.31
CA SER A 120 12.42 -9.59 -14.74
C SER A 120 13.55 -10.02 -15.69
N SER A 121 14.72 -10.36 -15.15
CA SER A 121 15.93 -10.85 -15.81
C SER A 121 16.13 -12.37 -15.75
N GLY A 122 15.23 -13.16 -15.14
CA GLY A 122 15.23 -14.63 -15.27
C GLY A 122 16.43 -15.36 -14.64
N GLU A 123 17.22 -14.71 -13.80
CA GLU A 123 18.29 -15.33 -13.01
C GLU A 123 17.74 -15.74 -11.62
N GLY A 124 18.22 -16.87 -11.08
CA GLY A 124 17.72 -17.52 -9.88
C GLY A 124 17.32 -16.56 -8.74
N GLY A 125 16.11 -16.76 -8.21
CA GLY A 125 15.34 -15.81 -7.39
C GLY A 125 16.12 -15.09 -6.32
N LYS A 126 16.50 -13.84 -6.62
CA LYS A 126 16.99 -12.90 -5.63
C LYS A 126 15.83 -12.55 -4.70
N ALA A 127 16.04 -12.74 -3.40
CA ALA A 127 15.11 -12.28 -2.37
C ALA A 127 14.76 -10.80 -2.59
N TYR A 128 13.48 -10.52 -2.85
CA TYR A 128 12.99 -9.14 -2.91
C TYR A 128 12.89 -8.60 -1.48
N THR A 129 13.58 -7.50 -1.19
CA THR A 129 13.43 -6.74 0.05
C THR A 129 12.54 -5.52 -0.18
N VAL A 130 11.98 -4.97 0.91
CA VAL A 130 11.25 -3.69 0.88
C VAL A 130 12.06 -2.59 0.19
N ARG A 131 13.37 -2.54 0.46
CA ARG A 131 14.29 -1.57 -0.12
C ARG A 131 14.50 -1.78 -1.62
N SER A 132 14.61 -3.03 -2.08
CA SER A 132 14.69 -3.34 -3.52
C SER A 132 13.40 -3.03 -4.26
N LEU A 133 12.23 -3.28 -3.66
CA LEU A 133 10.94 -2.94 -4.24
C LEU A 133 10.77 -1.42 -4.37
N ALA A 134 11.11 -0.67 -3.31
CA ALA A 134 11.10 0.79 -3.35
C ALA A 134 12.05 1.33 -4.42
N ALA A 135 13.25 0.74 -4.57
CA ALA A 135 14.20 1.13 -5.61
C ALA A 135 13.68 0.84 -7.02
N ASP A 136 13.08 -0.34 -7.26
CA ASP A 136 12.49 -0.70 -8.54
C ASP A 136 11.33 0.24 -8.91
N LEU A 137 10.44 0.55 -7.96
CA LEU A 137 9.36 1.51 -8.15
C LEU A 137 9.89 2.94 -8.40
N ALA A 138 10.96 3.34 -7.72
CA ALA A 138 11.60 4.64 -7.92
C ALA A 138 12.30 4.75 -9.28
N ALA A 139 12.80 3.65 -9.83
CA ALA A 139 13.47 3.60 -11.12
C ALA A 139 12.49 3.61 -12.32
N GLN A 140 11.22 3.26 -12.11
CA GLN A 140 10.19 3.31 -13.13
C GLN A 140 9.89 4.76 -13.54
N LYS A 141 9.77 5.00 -14.86
CA LYS A 141 9.39 6.32 -15.40
C LYS A 141 7.96 6.65 -14.95
N ASN A 142 7.74 7.90 -14.53
CA ASN A 142 6.46 8.48 -14.11
C ASN A 142 5.97 8.15 -12.69
N ASN A 143 6.81 7.53 -11.86
CA ASN A 143 6.49 7.40 -10.43
C ASN A 143 7.01 8.60 -9.65
N ILE A 144 6.24 9.04 -8.66
CA ILE A 144 6.65 10.02 -7.65
C ILE A 144 6.90 9.25 -6.36
N LEU A 145 8.13 9.31 -5.84
CA LEU A 145 8.45 8.74 -4.54
C LEU A 145 8.19 9.77 -3.44
N VAL A 146 7.29 9.44 -2.53
CA VAL A 146 7.04 10.23 -1.32
C VAL A 146 7.74 9.57 -0.15
N LEU A 147 8.69 10.27 0.47
CA LEU A 147 9.36 9.82 1.68
C LEU A 147 8.75 10.50 2.89
N VAL A 148 8.38 9.71 3.90
CA VAL A 148 7.80 10.19 5.15
C VAL A 148 8.77 9.86 6.28
N GLU A 149 9.24 10.90 6.97
CA GLU A 149 10.14 10.80 8.13
C GLU A 149 9.56 11.56 9.31
N THR A 150 10.02 11.23 10.52
CA THR A 150 9.65 12.02 11.70
C THR A 150 10.27 13.43 11.60
N ALA A 151 9.56 14.44 12.12
CA ALA A 151 10.09 15.82 12.14
C ALA A 151 11.44 15.94 12.88
N ALA A 152 11.75 15.02 13.79
CA ALA A 152 13.06 14.94 14.46
C ALA A 152 14.16 14.48 13.49
N ASN A 153 13.90 13.43 12.70
CA ASN A 153 14.85 12.92 11.70
C ASN A 153 14.97 13.83 10.47
N ALA A 154 13.89 14.54 10.11
CA ALA A 154 13.89 15.44 8.95
C ALA A 154 14.84 16.65 9.12
N LYS A 155 15.19 17.02 10.36
CA LYS A 155 16.11 18.13 10.67
C LYS A 155 17.57 17.77 10.49
N ASP A 156 17.89 16.48 10.52
CA ASP A 156 19.25 15.97 10.34
C ASP A 156 19.22 14.90 9.26
N LEU A 157 19.49 15.34 8.02
CA LEU A 157 19.51 14.49 6.84
C LEU A 157 20.42 13.27 7.03
N ASP A 158 21.51 13.39 7.79
CA ASP A 158 22.44 12.27 8.01
C ASP A 158 21.82 11.13 8.84
N ASN A 159 20.74 11.40 9.58
CA ASN A 159 19.97 10.38 10.32
C ASN A 159 18.79 9.80 9.51
N CYS A 160 18.55 10.28 8.29
CA CYS A 160 17.44 9.81 7.48
C CYS A 160 17.74 8.46 6.83
N SER A 161 17.09 7.42 7.34
CA SER A 161 17.23 6.04 6.86
C SER A 161 16.73 5.83 5.43
N LEU A 162 15.89 6.77 4.95
CA LEU A 162 15.26 6.75 3.64
C LEU A 162 16.03 7.54 2.58
N LEU A 163 16.94 8.44 2.95
CA LEU A 163 17.71 9.25 1.99
C LEU A 163 18.49 8.44 0.95
N PRO A 164 19.10 7.28 1.28
CA PRO A 164 19.77 6.46 0.28
C PRO A 164 18.84 6.03 -0.87
N LEU A 165 17.51 5.98 -0.66
CA LEU A 165 16.53 5.63 -1.69
C LEU A 165 16.34 6.74 -2.72
N LEU A 166 16.54 8.01 -2.35
CA LEU A 166 16.49 9.14 -3.27
C LEU A 166 17.58 9.09 -4.34
N LYS A 167 18.65 8.33 -4.11
CA LYS A 167 19.71 8.12 -5.10
C LYS A 167 19.23 7.28 -6.30
N TYR A 168 18.10 6.59 -6.17
CA TYR A 168 17.54 5.72 -7.21
C TYR A 168 16.42 6.36 -8.04
N GLY A 169 15.86 7.51 -7.61
CA GLY A 169 14.73 8.17 -8.28
C GLY A 169 14.82 9.69 -8.19
N ILE A 170 15.23 10.33 -9.27
CA ILE A 170 15.36 11.79 -9.36
C ILE A 170 13.95 12.40 -9.52
N ARG A 171 13.43 12.98 -8.43
CA ARG A 171 12.62 14.22 -8.28
C ARG A 171 11.88 14.14 -6.94
N TYR A 172 12.22 14.99 -5.96
CA TYR A 172 11.53 15.06 -4.67
C TYR A 172 11.08 16.48 -4.33
N VAL A 173 9.93 16.58 -3.66
CA VAL A 173 9.50 17.74 -2.87
C VAL A 173 9.49 17.26 -1.41
N VAL A 174 10.35 17.84 -0.57
CA VAL A 174 10.33 17.58 0.87
C VAL A 174 9.32 18.53 1.49
N HIS A 175 8.20 18.01 2.00
CA HIS A 175 7.32 18.77 2.89
C HIS A 175 7.70 18.46 4.33
N GLY A 176 8.34 19.42 5.00
CA GLY A 176 8.40 19.43 6.46
C GLY A 176 7.04 19.87 7.02
N VAL A 177 6.53 19.13 7.99
CA VAL A 177 5.39 19.53 8.83
C VAL A 177 5.93 20.14 10.11
#